data_AF-A0A1G1V7V0-F1
#
_entry.id   AF-A0A1G1V7V0-F1
#
_cell.length_a   1.000
_cell.length_b   1.000
_cell.length_c   1.000
_cell.angle_alpha   90.00
_cell.angle_beta   90.00
_cell.angle_gamma   90.00
#
_symmetry.space_group_name_H-M   'P 1'
#
loop_
_entity.id
_entity.type
_entity.pdbx_description
1 polymer ?
#
loop_
_entity_poly.entity_id
_entity_poly.type
_entity_poly.pdbx_seq_one_letter_code
_entity_poly.pdbx_strand_id
1 'polypeptide(L)'
;MHFLFVILVSLIVAGFAFFGGNINKPEAPAGEVYSPQPIVSSSPSPVLKPKVLFDVPFVSQAPTGNWDDPRQQDGCEEAAAYMGMLWVMGSEAPKTLEEQEKKILEIADWEEKEYGNYRDTSAEDTLERIYRQYFKYDKVKVVKDVTAEKIKQELSSGNLVQVPADGRVLANPNYTAPGPERHNLVIIGYDDSTGEFITNDNGTRRGKNYRYKYEVMMSAIRDYPTGYHEPITGKHKAMIVISK
;
A
#
# COMPACT_ATOMS: atom_id res chain seq x y z
N MET A 1 17.74 -7.23 -65.21
CA MET A 1 16.39 -7.84 -65.28
C MET A 1 15.39 -6.83 -64.75
N HIS A 2 14.70 -6.16 -65.68
CA HIS A 2 13.62 -5.22 -65.42
C HIS A 2 12.27 -5.92 -65.58
N PHE A 3 11.34 -5.69 -64.66
CA PHE A 3 9.89 -5.90 -64.79
C PHE A 3 9.26 -4.78 -63.96
N LEU A 4 8.86 -3.63 -64.52
CA LEU A 4 7.80 -3.28 -65.48
C LEU A 4 6.37 -3.63 -65.00
N PHE A 5 5.72 -2.57 -64.53
CA PHE A 5 4.30 -2.23 -64.38
C PHE A 5 3.24 -3.12 -65.04
N VAL A 6 2.12 -3.33 -64.33
CA VAL A 6 0.76 -3.22 -64.90
C VAL A 6 -0.18 -2.59 -63.87
N ILE A 7 -0.65 -1.37 -64.15
CA ILE A 7 -1.83 -0.75 -63.52
C ILE A 7 -3.04 -1.18 -64.36
N LEU A 8 -4.08 -1.73 -63.72
CA LEU A 8 -5.35 -2.01 -64.38
C LEU A 8 -6.35 -0.89 -64.05
N VAL A 9 -6.70 -0.11 -65.06
CA VAL A 9 -7.83 0.83 -65.07
C VAL A 9 -9.02 0.10 -65.68
N SER A 10 -10.15 0.05 -64.99
CA SER A 10 -11.43 -0.37 -65.55
C SER A 10 -12.47 0.75 -65.44
N LEU A 11 -12.76 1.33 -66.60
CA LEU A 11 -13.89 2.20 -66.89
C LEU A 11 -15.16 1.35 -67.06
N ILE A 12 -16.24 1.67 -66.35
CA ILE A 12 -17.61 1.29 -66.74
C ILE A 12 -18.50 2.52 -66.62
N VAL A 13 -19.12 2.89 -67.74
CA VAL A 13 -20.05 4.00 -67.90
C VAL A 13 -21.48 3.45 -68.03
N ALA A 14 -22.36 4.03 -67.21
CA ALA A 14 -23.80 4.30 -67.32
C ALA A 14 -24.79 3.25 -67.85
N GLY A 15 -25.81 3.01 -67.02
CA GLY A 15 -27.17 2.64 -67.43
C GLY A 15 -28.19 3.25 -66.48
N PHE A 16 -28.83 4.34 -66.88
CA PHE A 16 -29.99 4.92 -66.20
C PHE A 16 -31.22 4.04 -66.47
N ALA A 17 -31.89 3.58 -65.41
CA ALA A 17 -33.26 3.08 -65.47
C ALA A 17 -34.06 3.70 -64.33
N PHE A 18 -35.03 4.54 -64.71
CA PHE A 18 -36.07 5.08 -63.86
C PHE A 18 -36.95 3.95 -63.32
N PHE A 19 -37.08 3.84 -62.00
CA PHE A 19 -38.21 3.18 -61.36
C PHE A 19 -38.69 4.03 -60.19
N GLY A 20 -39.96 4.46 -60.28
CA GLY A 20 -40.66 5.18 -59.23
C GLY A 20 -40.84 4.28 -58.00
N GLY A 21 -40.44 4.79 -56.85
CA GLY A 21 -40.66 4.17 -55.54
C GLY A 21 -41.19 5.22 -54.58
N ASN A 22 -42.32 4.90 -53.94
CA ASN A 22 -43.02 5.70 -52.96
C ASN A 22 -42.08 6.30 -51.90
N ILE A 23 -42.22 7.61 -51.68
CA ILE A 23 -41.71 8.31 -50.50
C ILE A 23 -42.51 7.85 -49.28
N ASN A 24 -42.02 6.82 -48.61
CA ASN A 24 -42.44 6.51 -47.25
C ASN A 24 -41.88 7.58 -46.31
N LYS A 25 -42.81 8.25 -45.62
CA LYS A 25 -42.57 9.17 -44.51
C LYS A 25 -41.67 8.47 -43.46
N PRO A 26 -40.60 9.11 -42.94
CA PRO A 26 -39.81 8.52 -41.87
C PRO A 26 -40.69 8.35 -40.63
N GLU A 27 -40.82 7.10 -40.18
CA GLU A 27 -41.47 6.74 -38.93
C GLU A 27 -40.54 7.16 -37.79
N ALA A 28 -41.07 7.93 -36.85
CA ALA A 28 -40.33 8.40 -35.68
C ALA A 28 -39.86 7.17 -34.87
N PRO A 29 -38.63 7.17 -34.31
CA PRO A 29 -38.18 6.07 -33.47
C PRO A 29 -39.13 5.92 -32.29
N ALA A 30 -39.65 4.69 -32.11
CA ALA A 30 -40.46 4.30 -30.99
C ALA A 30 -39.72 4.63 -29.69
N GLY A 31 -40.39 5.33 -28.77
CA GLY A 31 -39.81 5.78 -27.52
C GLY A 31 -39.17 4.64 -26.75
N GLU A 32 -37.88 4.75 -26.48
CA GLU A 32 -37.19 3.91 -25.52
C GLU A 32 -37.85 4.11 -24.16
N VAL A 33 -38.43 3.04 -23.62
CA VAL A 33 -38.93 3.00 -22.25
C VAL A 33 -37.71 3.09 -21.33
N TYR A 34 -37.44 4.29 -20.83
CA TYR A 34 -36.39 4.54 -19.86
C TYR A 34 -36.79 3.86 -18.53
N SER A 35 -36.31 2.64 -18.32
CA SER A 35 -36.45 1.96 -17.04
C SER A 35 -35.56 2.69 -16.02
N PRO A 36 -36.09 3.27 -14.94
CA PRO A 36 -35.25 3.97 -13.97
C PRO A 36 -34.27 2.97 -13.34
N GLN A 37 -32.98 3.24 -13.49
CA GLN A 37 -31.94 2.49 -12.78
C GLN A 37 -32.16 2.66 -11.26
N PRO A 38 -32.01 1.59 -10.47
CA PRO A 38 -32.13 1.67 -9.02
C PRO A 38 -31.12 2.69 -8.48
N ILE A 39 -31.63 3.66 -7.71
CA ILE A 39 -30.83 4.65 -7.00
C ILE A 39 -29.88 3.89 -6.07
N VAL A 40 -28.58 3.94 -6.37
CA VAL A 40 -27.54 3.36 -5.52
C VAL A 40 -27.61 4.07 -4.18
N SER A 41 -28.05 3.36 -3.15
CA SER A 41 -28.09 3.84 -1.78
C SER A 41 -26.67 4.17 -1.33
N SER A 42 -26.33 5.45 -1.31
CA SER A 42 -25.04 5.93 -0.81
C SER A 42 -24.99 5.72 0.70
N SER A 43 -24.36 4.63 1.15
CA SER A 43 -23.98 4.50 2.55
C SER A 43 -23.18 5.73 2.96
N PRO A 44 -23.50 6.37 4.11
CA PRO A 44 -22.75 7.54 4.55
C PRO A 44 -21.29 7.15 4.72
N SER A 45 -20.40 7.84 4.00
CA SER A 45 -18.96 7.68 4.21
C SER A 45 -18.64 8.01 5.67
N PRO A 46 -17.77 7.22 6.34
CA PRO A 46 -17.43 7.47 7.73
C PRO A 46 -16.88 8.89 7.89
N VAL A 47 -17.45 9.63 8.85
CA VAL A 47 -17.03 11.00 9.15
C VAL A 47 -15.61 10.96 9.70
N LEU A 48 -14.67 11.59 9.00
CA LEU A 48 -13.29 11.70 9.43
C LEU A 48 -13.18 12.57 10.68
N LYS A 49 -12.42 12.08 11.67
CA LYS A 49 -12.01 12.89 12.83
C LYS A 49 -10.97 13.93 12.37
N PRO A 50 -10.88 15.12 12.98
CA PRO A 50 -9.83 16.08 12.62
C PRO A 50 -8.42 15.65 13.07
N LYS A 51 -8.36 14.77 14.07
CA LYS A 51 -7.11 14.25 14.64
C LYS A 51 -7.35 12.87 15.25
N VAL A 52 -6.39 11.98 15.04
CA VAL A 52 -6.33 10.65 15.67
C VAL A 52 -4.92 10.40 16.15
N LEU A 53 -4.77 9.82 17.32
CA LEU A 53 -3.50 9.28 17.81
C LEU A 53 -3.78 8.08 18.70
N PHE A 54 -3.22 6.94 18.33
CA PHE A 54 -3.24 5.73 19.14
C PHE A 54 -2.00 5.66 20.03
N ASP A 55 -2.18 5.10 21.22
CA ASP A 55 -1.06 4.68 22.05
C ASP A 55 -0.56 3.32 21.55
N VAL A 56 0.59 3.33 20.89
CA VAL A 56 1.23 2.14 20.28
C VAL A 56 2.63 2.03 20.85
N PRO A 57 2.97 0.89 21.50
CA PRO A 57 4.32 0.65 21.98
C PRO A 57 5.34 0.77 20.83
N PHE A 58 6.45 1.42 21.11
CA PHE A 58 7.49 1.66 20.12
C PHE A 58 8.62 0.64 20.26
N VAL A 59 9.02 0.06 19.14
CA VAL A 59 10.15 -0.86 19.00
C VAL A 59 10.97 -0.46 17.78
N SER A 60 12.27 -0.25 17.94
CA SER A 60 13.23 -0.03 16.83
C SER A 60 13.57 -1.39 16.18
N GLN A 61 13.86 -1.44 14.88
CA GLN A 61 14.26 -2.70 14.23
C GLN A 61 15.62 -3.22 14.72
N ALA A 62 16.47 -2.32 15.21
CA ALA A 62 17.66 -2.63 15.97
C ALA A 62 17.52 -2.04 17.39
N PRO A 63 16.86 -2.72 18.34
CA PRO A 63 16.59 -2.18 19.68
C PRO A 63 17.86 -1.82 20.45
N THR A 64 18.89 -2.67 20.42
CA THR A 64 20.17 -2.43 21.08
C THR A 64 21.13 -1.58 20.23
N GLY A 65 20.75 -1.31 18.97
CA GLY A 65 21.57 -0.59 17.99
C GLY A 65 22.61 -1.46 17.28
N ASN A 66 22.49 -2.79 17.35
CA ASN A 66 23.34 -3.71 16.61
C ASN A 66 22.90 -3.83 15.14
N TRP A 67 23.41 -2.92 14.32
CA TRP A 67 23.16 -2.91 12.87
C TRP A 67 24.04 -3.88 12.07
N ASP A 68 24.99 -4.57 12.73
CA ASP A 68 25.84 -5.58 12.08
C ASP A 68 25.14 -6.93 11.93
N ASP A 69 24.02 -7.16 12.63
CA ASP A 69 23.15 -8.33 12.43
C ASP A 69 22.19 -8.06 11.25
N PRO A 70 22.27 -8.82 10.13
CA PRO A 70 21.40 -8.61 8.98
C PRO A 70 19.91 -8.72 9.30
N ARG A 71 19.53 -9.53 10.30
CA ARG A 71 18.13 -9.67 10.74
C ARG A 71 17.59 -8.40 11.37
N GLN A 72 18.46 -7.58 11.97
CA GLN A 72 18.07 -6.27 12.50
C GLN A 72 18.16 -5.20 11.42
N GLN A 73 19.16 -5.29 10.52
CA GLN A 73 19.32 -4.38 9.39
C GLN A 73 18.14 -4.43 8.43
N ASP A 74 17.61 -5.62 8.17
CA ASP A 74 16.48 -5.86 7.26
C ASP A 74 15.16 -6.13 8.01
N GLY A 75 15.15 -6.05 9.34
CA GLY A 75 14.02 -6.42 10.21
C GLY A 75 12.88 -5.39 10.30
N CYS A 76 12.65 -4.60 9.24
CA CYS A 76 11.75 -3.46 9.32
C CYS A 76 10.27 -3.88 9.31
N GLU A 77 9.93 -4.93 8.59
CA GLU A 77 8.61 -5.54 8.53
C GLU A 77 8.24 -6.23 9.84
N GLU A 78 9.18 -6.98 10.42
CA GLU A 78 9.03 -7.70 11.69
C GLU A 78 8.80 -6.72 12.84
N ALA A 79 9.58 -5.64 12.91
CA ALA A 79 9.42 -4.62 13.95
C ALA A 79 8.09 -3.86 13.80
N ALA A 80 7.71 -3.48 12.57
CA ALA A 80 6.43 -2.82 12.31
C ALA A 80 5.24 -3.73 12.66
N ALA A 81 5.28 -5.00 12.24
CA ALA A 81 4.26 -5.97 12.53
C ALA A 81 4.14 -6.24 14.03
N TYR A 82 5.28 -6.37 14.72
CA TYR A 82 5.32 -6.57 16.16
C TYR A 82 4.69 -5.40 16.93
N MET A 83 4.99 -4.15 16.56
CA MET A 83 4.33 -2.98 17.15
C MET A 83 2.80 -3.01 16.95
N GLY A 84 2.36 -3.39 15.74
CA GLY A 84 0.93 -3.59 15.45
C GLY A 84 0.30 -4.63 16.37
N MET A 85 0.98 -5.76 16.61
CA MET A 85 0.49 -6.83 17.47
C MET A 85 0.50 -6.46 18.95
N LEU A 86 1.51 -5.73 19.43
CA LEU A 86 1.51 -5.17 20.79
C LEU A 86 0.28 -4.30 21.04
N TRP A 87 -0.07 -3.45 20.06
CA TRP A 87 -1.29 -2.65 20.12
C TRP A 87 -2.55 -3.51 20.15
N VAL A 88 -2.68 -4.51 19.26
CA VAL A 88 -3.82 -5.45 19.22
C VAL A 88 -4.01 -6.14 20.58
N MET A 89 -2.92 -6.66 21.14
CA MET A 89 -2.93 -7.38 22.42
C MET A 89 -3.11 -6.47 23.64
N GLY A 90 -3.05 -5.14 23.47
CA GLY A 90 -3.04 -4.20 24.60
C GLY A 90 -1.85 -4.43 25.54
N SER A 91 -0.73 -4.92 25.00
CA SER A 91 0.48 -5.26 25.74
C SER A 91 1.50 -4.13 25.64
N GLU A 92 2.31 -3.98 26.69
CA GLU A 92 3.49 -3.11 26.63
C GLU A 92 4.59 -3.75 25.80
N ALA A 93 5.48 -2.92 25.23
CA ALA A 93 6.73 -3.43 24.70
C ALA A 93 7.53 -4.10 25.84
N PRO A 94 8.33 -5.14 25.53
CA PRO A 94 9.25 -5.71 26.50
C PRO A 94 10.12 -4.63 27.14
N LYS A 95 10.45 -4.83 28.42
CA LYS A 95 11.04 -3.76 29.24
C LYS A 95 12.47 -3.49 28.85
N THR A 96 13.19 -4.52 28.39
CA THR A 96 14.58 -4.40 27.98
C THR A 96 14.72 -4.42 26.46
N LEU A 97 15.77 -3.80 25.96
CA LEU A 97 16.06 -3.75 24.52
C LEU A 97 16.41 -5.13 23.99
N GLU A 98 17.03 -5.98 24.82
CA GLU A 98 17.38 -7.37 24.48
C GLU A 98 16.12 -8.23 24.29
N GLU A 99 15.08 -8.03 25.10
CA GLU A 99 13.81 -8.74 24.92
C GLU A 99 13.08 -8.30 23.64
N GLN A 100 13.13 -7.01 23.33
CA GLN A 100 12.58 -6.47 22.07
C GLN A 100 13.34 -7.05 20.87
N GLU A 101 14.67 -7.04 20.94
CA GLU A 101 15.54 -7.58 19.88
C GLU A 101 15.27 -9.06 19.67
N LYS A 102 15.22 -9.84 20.76
CA LYS A 102 14.92 -11.26 20.71
C LYS A 102 13.63 -11.53 19.95
N LYS A 103 12.58 -10.73 20.13
CA LYS A 103 11.33 -10.93 19.39
C LYS A 103 11.49 -10.68 17.89
N ILE A 104 12.21 -9.65 17.48
CA ILE A 104 12.49 -9.37 16.06
C ILE A 104 13.26 -10.54 15.45
N LEU A 105 14.33 -10.98 16.12
CA LEU A 105 15.14 -12.12 15.67
C LEU A 105 14.32 -13.42 15.58
N GLU A 106 13.42 -13.67 16.54
CA GLU A 106 12.53 -14.84 16.51
C GLU A 106 11.56 -14.84 15.33
N ILE A 107 11.11 -13.68 14.85
CA ILE A 107 10.25 -13.58 13.66
C ILE A 107 11.10 -13.85 12.41
N ALA A 108 12.24 -13.16 12.28
CA ALA A 108 13.15 -13.32 11.15
C ALA A 108 13.66 -14.77 11.00
N ASP A 109 14.07 -15.41 12.11
CA ASP A 109 14.52 -16.81 12.13
C ASP A 109 13.39 -17.77 11.74
N TRP A 110 12.14 -17.45 12.10
CA TRP A 110 10.98 -18.23 11.69
C TRP A 110 10.71 -18.08 10.20
N GLU A 111 10.76 -16.86 9.65
CA GLU A 111 10.59 -16.63 8.21
C GLU A 111 11.71 -17.31 7.40
N GLU A 112 12.96 -17.24 7.85
CA GLU A 112 14.07 -17.97 7.25
C GLU A 112 13.80 -19.48 7.21
N LYS A 113 13.31 -20.04 8.32
CA LYS A 113 13.02 -21.48 8.42
C LYS A 113 11.87 -21.93 7.52
N GLU A 114 10.79 -21.15 7.46
CA GLU A 114 9.56 -21.56 6.74
C GLU A 114 9.57 -21.14 5.26
N TYR A 115 10.25 -20.05 4.92
CA TYR A 115 10.25 -19.45 3.58
C TYR A 115 11.63 -19.35 2.93
N GLY A 116 12.72 -19.61 3.67
CA GLY A 116 14.09 -19.47 3.17
C GLY A 116 14.55 -18.03 2.96
N ASN A 117 13.77 -17.05 3.43
CA ASN A 117 14.13 -15.62 3.41
C ASN A 117 13.16 -14.79 4.29
N TYR A 118 13.72 -13.95 5.15
CA TYR A 118 13.00 -12.93 5.95
C TYR A 118 13.03 -11.52 5.35
N ARG A 119 13.97 -11.25 4.43
CA ARG A 119 14.27 -9.89 3.96
C ARG A 119 13.26 -9.38 2.95
N ASP A 120 12.99 -8.07 3.03
CA ASP A 120 12.24 -7.31 2.03
C ASP A 120 10.86 -7.94 1.72
N THR A 121 10.02 -8.20 2.73
CA THR A 121 8.71 -8.83 2.47
C THR A 121 7.70 -7.82 1.92
N SER A 122 7.05 -8.15 0.79
CA SER A 122 5.97 -7.33 0.23
C SER A 122 4.81 -7.22 1.22
N ALA A 123 3.95 -6.20 1.08
CA ALA A 123 2.81 -6.03 2.00
C ALA A 123 1.90 -7.28 2.10
N GLU A 124 1.72 -8.02 1.01
CA GLU A 124 0.93 -9.27 1.00
C GLU A 124 1.65 -10.39 1.78
N ASP A 125 2.96 -10.52 1.59
CA ASP A 125 3.75 -11.53 2.31
C ASP A 125 3.95 -11.16 3.77
N THR A 126 4.18 -9.90 4.13
CA THR A 126 4.20 -9.45 5.53
C THR A 126 2.88 -9.80 6.23
N LEU A 127 1.75 -9.58 5.55
CA LEU A 127 0.43 -9.96 6.05
C LEU A 127 0.29 -11.47 6.24
N GLU A 128 0.68 -12.26 5.24
CA GLU A 128 0.52 -13.71 5.30
C GLU A 128 1.50 -14.37 6.28
N ARG A 129 2.79 -14.05 6.16
CA ARG A 129 3.87 -14.67 6.94
C ARG A 129 3.82 -14.23 8.39
N ILE A 130 3.85 -12.93 8.64
CA ILE A 130 4.05 -12.42 10.00
C ILE A 130 2.71 -12.37 10.74
N TYR A 131 1.70 -11.68 10.20
CA TYR A 131 0.43 -11.54 10.90
C TYR A 131 -0.35 -12.86 11.00
N ARG A 132 -0.65 -13.49 9.87
CA ARG A 132 -1.52 -14.69 9.86
C ARG A 132 -0.80 -15.94 10.30
N GLN A 133 0.43 -16.17 9.86
CA GLN A 133 1.10 -17.43 10.14
C GLN A 133 1.96 -17.41 11.41
N TYR A 134 2.76 -16.38 11.65
CA TYR A 134 3.53 -16.29 12.89
C TYR A 134 2.64 -15.91 14.08
N PHE A 135 1.91 -14.80 13.99
CA PHE A 135 1.07 -14.30 15.09
C PHE A 135 -0.32 -14.91 15.18
N LYS A 136 -0.75 -15.70 14.19
CA LYS A 136 -2.10 -16.30 14.13
C LYS A 136 -3.21 -15.25 14.24
N TYR A 137 -3.03 -14.13 13.53
CA TYR A 137 -3.94 -12.98 13.56
C TYR A 137 -4.56 -12.67 12.19
N ASP A 138 -5.88 -12.80 12.09
CA ASP A 138 -6.61 -12.69 10.82
C ASP A 138 -7.31 -11.34 10.59
N LYS A 139 -7.43 -10.48 11.61
CA LYS A 139 -8.07 -9.15 11.45
C LYS A 139 -7.10 -8.13 10.84
N VAL A 140 -6.51 -8.52 9.72
CA VAL A 140 -5.60 -7.74 8.90
C VAL A 140 -5.98 -7.87 7.43
N LYS A 141 -5.76 -6.82 6.65
CA LYS A 141 -5.99 -6.82 5.20
C LYS A 141 -4.98 -5.93 4.49
N VAL A 142 -4.55 -6.33 3.29
CA VAL A 142 -3.83 -5.43 2.38
C VAL A 142 -4.85 -4.56 1.63
N VAL A 143 -4.57 -3.27 1.54
CA VAL A 143 -5.30 -2.32 0.71
C VAL A 143 -4.34 -1.71 -0.30
N LYS A 144 -4.69 -1.83 -1.59
CA LYS A 144 -3.95 -1.26 -2.72
C LYS A 144 -4.50 0.13 -3.09
N ASP A 145 -3.78 0.83 -3.95
CA ASP A 145 -4.10 2.18 -4.41
C ASP A 145 -4.35 3.14 -3.24
N VAL A 146 -3.39 3.16 -2.31
CA VAL A 146 -3.48 3.93 -1.06
C VAL A 146 -3.54 5.42 -1.34
N THR A 147 -4.47 6.10 -0.69
CA THR A 147 -4.56 7.56 -0.63
C THR A 147 -4.50 8.03 0.82
N ALA A 148 -4.21 9.31 1.05
CA ALA A 148 -4.20 9.87 2.40
C ALA A 148 -5.57 9.73 3.08
N GLU A 149 -6.65 9.88 2.32
CA GLU A 149 -8.02 9.74 2.79
C GLU A 149 -8.31 8.31 3.25
N LYS A 150 -7.87 7.28 2.50
CA LYS A 150 -8.02 5.88 2.91
C LYS A 150 -7.29 5.60 4.22
N ILE A 151 -6.07 6.12 4.39
CA ILE A 151 -5.32 5.99 5.64
C ILE A 151 -6.09 6.65 6.79
N LYS A 152 -6.56 7.89 6.61
CA LYS A 152 -7.33 8.63 7.63
C LYS A 152 -8.66 7.94 7.96
N GLN A 153 -9.34 7.33 6.99
CA GLN A 153 -10.57 6.57 7.20
C GLN A 153 -10.34 5.36 8.09
N GLU A 154 -9.29 4.59 7.83
CA GLU A 154 -8.93 3.44 8.67
C GLU A 154 -8.56 3.88 10.09
N LEU A 155 -7.71 4.91 10.23
CA LEU A 155 -7.35 5.49 11.53
C LEU A 155 -8.57 6.05 12.29
N SER A 156 -9.47 6.78 11.61
CA SER A 156 -10.72 7.29 12.21
C SER A 156 -11.63 6.17 12.70
N SER A 157 -11.63 5.03 11.99
CA SER A 157 -12.42 3.85 12.29
C SER A 157 -11.83 2.97 13.40
N GLY A 158 -10.66 3.34 13.95
CA GLY A 158 -10.06 2.60 15.06
C GLY A 158 -8.99 1.61 14.66
N ASN A 159 -8.57 1.57 13.39
CA ASN A 159 -7.55 0.65 12.88
C ASN A 159 -6.17 1.31 12.86
N LEU A 160 -5.09 0.54 13.00
CA LEU A 160 -3.74 0.97 12.64
C LEU A 160 -3.45 0.71 11.16
N VAL A 161 -2.43 1.39 10.65
CA VAL A 161 -1.98 1.23 9.26
C VAL A 161 -0.46 1.03 9.25
N GLN A 162 0.00 -0.12 8.76
CA GLN A 162 1.40 -0.37 8.43
C GLN A 162 1.64 -0.14 6.94
N VAL A 163 2.77 0.46 6.55
CA VAL A 163 3.07 0.76 5.14
C VAL A 163 4.51 0.40 4.76
N PRO A 164 4.73 -0.26 3.61
CA PRO A 164 6.03 -0.26 2.96
C PRO A 164 6.32 1.11 2.33
N ALA A 165 7.57 1.56 2.41
CA ALA A 165 7.99 2.87 1.98
C ALA A 165 9.42 2.88 1.40
N ASP A 166 9.66 3.86 0.52
CA ASP A 166 11.01 4.28 0.14
C ASP A 166 11.59 5.17 1.24
N GLY A 167 12.49 4.61 2.06
CA GLY A 167 13.12 5.32 3.17
C GLY A 167 13.99 6.49 2.74
N ARG A 168 14.50 6.52 1.50
CA ARG A 168 15.24 7.67 0.94
C ARG A 168 14.31 8.85 0.68
N VAL A 169 13.06 8.57 0.27
CA VAL A 169 12.03 9.61 0.03
C VAL A 169 11.46 10.14 1.35
N LEU A 170 11.38 9.31 2.39
CA LEU A 170 11.02 9.77 3.74
C LEU A 170 11.97 10.86 4.26
N ALA A 171 13.24 10.83 3.82
CA ALA A 171 14.27 11.81 4.16
C ALA A 171 14.38 12.07 5.67
N ASN A 172 14.19 11.02 6.49
CA ASN A 172 14.31 11.13 7.94
C ASN A 172 15.77 11.47 8.29
N PRO A 173 16.06 12.60 8.95
CA PRO A 173 17.42 13.01 9.28
C PRO A 173 18.09 12.10 10.32
N ASN A 174 17.35 11.17 10.90
CA ASN A 174 17.87 10.18 11.85
C ASN A 174 18.29 8.87 11.18
N TYR A 175 18.12 8.73 9.85
CA TYR A 175 18.69 7.62 9.10
C TYR A 175 20.14 7.89 8.74
N THR A 176 20.95 6.84 8.63
CA THR A 176 22.25 6.93 7.98
C THR A 176 22.03 7.23 6.50
N ALA A 177 22.61 8.32 5.99
CA ALA A 177 22.47 8.72 4.59
C ALA A 177 22.92 7.59 3.65
N PRO A 178 22.18 7.29 2.56
CA PRO A 178 21.04 8.05 2.01
C PRO A 178 19.66 7.70 2.59
N GLY A 179 19.60 6.84 3.62
CA GLY A 179 18.37 6.17 4.05
C GLY A 179 18.17 4.84 3.32
N PRO A 180 17.35 3.94 3.89
CA PRO A 180 17.14 2.61 3.32
C PRO A 180 16.26 2.70 2.07
N GLU A 181 16.54 1.88 1.05
CA GLU A 181 15.76 1.85 -0.19
C GLU A 181 14.37 1.23 0.00
N ARG A 182 14.31 0.22 0.87
CA ARG A 182 13.11 -0.47 1.32
C ARG A 182 13.00 -0.24 2.81
N HIS A 183 11.81 0.14 3.26
CA HIS A 183 11.53 0.40 4.65
C HIS A 183 10.08 0.04 4.94
N ASN A 184 9.77 -0.16 6.21
CA ASN A 184 8.43 -0.41 6.69
C ASN A 184 8.21 0.28 8.03
N LEU A 185 7.03 0.86 8.24
CA LEU A 185 6.68 1.56 9.47
C LEU A 185 5.18 1.54 9.75
N VAL A 186 4.79 1.94 10.97
CA VAL A 186 3.39 2.02 11.38
C VAL A 186 2.94 3.47 11.49
N ILE A 187 1.86 3.82 10.80
CA ILE A 187 1.10 5.05 10.97
C ILE A 187 0.10 4.83 12.11
N ILE A 188 0.24 5.62 13.17
CA ILE A 188 -0.51 5.49 14.42
C ILE A 188 -1.47 6.67 14.66
N GLY A 189 -1.53 7.60 13.72
CA GLY A 189 -2.36 8.78 13.84
C GLY A 189 -2.15 9.78 12.72
N TYR A 190 -2.93 10.86 12.77
CA TYR A 190 -2.81 12.01 11.91
C TYR A 190 -3.35 13.27 12.60
N ASP A 191 -2.93 14.42 12.10
CA ASP A 191 -3.37 15.73 12.57
C ASP A 191 -3.61 16.66 11.38
N ASP A 192 -4.87 16.91 11.05
CA ASP A 192 -5.23 17.77 9.91
C ASP A 192 -4.83 19.24 10.13
N SER A 193 -4.64 19.67 11.38
CA SER A 193 -4.20 21.04 11.67
C SER A 193 -2.75 21.28 11.25
N THR A 194 -1.92 20.24 11.24
CA THR A 194 -0.50 20.33 10.84
C THR A 194 -0.20 19.67 9.49
N GLY A 195 -1.17 18.94 8.94
CA GLY A 195 -1.03 18.25 7.66
C GLY A 195 -0.08 17.05 7.74
N GLU A 196 -0.09 16.32 8.86
CA GLU A 196 0.91 15.30 9.19
C GLU A 196 0.31 13.96 9.60
N PHE A 197 0.93 12.89 9.12
CA PHE A 197 0.81 11.57 9.74
C PHE A 197 1.76 11.48 10.93
N ILE A 198 1.30 10.79 11.98
CA ILE A 198 2.09 10.46 13.17
C ILE A 198 2.42 8.97 13.07
N THR A 199 3.70 8.64 13.16
CA THR A 199 4.21 7.28 12.93
C THR A 199 5.02 6.78 14.11
N ASN A 200 5.11 5.46 14.23
CA ASN A 200 6.22 4.80 14.87
C ASN A 200 7.15 4.26 13.77
N ASP A 201 8.27 4.94 13.58
CA ASP A 201 9.25 4.64 12.54
C ASP A 201 10.41 3.80 13.09
N ASN A 202 10.35 2.49 12.90
CA ASN A 202 11.30 1.54 13.46
C ASN A 202 12.70 1.59 12.80
N GLY A 203 12.92 2.39 11.75
CA GLY A 203 14.23 2.55 11.11
C GLY A 203 15.23 3.36 11.93
N THR A 204 14.83 3.86 13.10
CA THR A 204 15.68 4.65 13.99
C THR A 204 15.16 4.64 15.42
N ARG A 205 16.06 4.69 16.40
CA ARG A 205 15.70 4.85 17.83
C ARG A 205 14.91 6.13 18.17
N ARG A 206 14.83 7.08 17.23
CA ARG A 206 14.10 8.36 17.36
C ARG A 206 12.76 8.38 16.62
N GLY A 207 12.24 7.20 16.26
CA GLY A 207 11.04 7.08 15.44
C GLY A 207 9.71 7.10 16.17
N LYS A 208 9.71 7.07 17.52
CA LYS A 208 8.47 7.10 18.31
C LYS A 208 7.72 8.42 18.07
N ASN A 209 6.46 8.32 17.66
CA ASN A 209 5.60 9.47 17.32
C ASN A 209 6.24 10.44 16.30
N TYR A 210 7.14 9.96 15.45
CA TYR A 210 7.75 10.79 14.41
C TYR A 210 6.68 11.29 13.44
N ARG A 211 6.86 12.48 12.89
CA ARG A 211 5.84 13.15 12.06
C ARG A 211 6.32 13.33 10.65
N TYR A 212 5.50 12.91 9.70
CA TYR A 212 5.71 13.13 8.27
C TYR A 212 4.57 13.96 7.70
N LYS A 213 4.89 14.96 6.88
CA LYS A 213 3.86 15.64 6.08
C LYS A 213 3.13 14.62 5.22
N TYR A 214 1.82 14.83 5.00
CA TYR A 214 1.02 13.95 4.15
C TYR A 214 1.68 13.75 2.78
N GLU A 215 2.19 14.80 2.15
CA GLU A 215 2.86 14.73 0.86
C GLU A 215 4.12 13.85 0.88
N VAL A 216 4.94 13.93 1.94
CA VAL A 216 6.18 13.17 2.09
C VAL A 216 5.85 11.69 2.25
N MET A 217 4.95 11.37 3.18
CA MET A 217 4.51 10.00 3.40
C MET A 217 3.89 9.40 2.13
N MET A 218 2.96 10.11 1.48
CA MET A 218 2.32 9.62 0.26
C MET A 218 3.29 9.50 -0.92
N SER A 219 4.36 10.29 -0.96
CA SER A 219 5.41 10.12 -1.97
C SER A 219 6.31 8.93 -1.67
N ALA A 220 6.52 8.62 -0.39
CA ALA A 220 7.37 7.54 0.06
C ALA A 220 6.69 6.17 0.02
N ILE A 221 5.38 6.06 0.29
CA ILE A 221 4.68 4.77 0.26
C ILE A 221 4.90 4.10 -1.11
N ARG A 222 5.51 2.93 -1.06
CA ARG A 222 5.87 2.10 -2.20
C ARG A 222 6.09 0.67 -1.71
N ASP A 223 5.25 -0.23 -2.19
CA ASP A 223 5.43 -1.67 -2.01
C ASP A 223 6.57 -2.18 -2.90
N TYR A 224 7.17 -3.29 -2.49
CA TYR A 224 8.32 -3.91 -3.17
C TYR A 224 8.15 -5.43 -3.22
N PRO A 225 8.76 -6.10 -4.22
CA PRO A 225 8.67 -7.56 -4.33
C PRO A 225 9.35 -8.24 -3.15
N THR A 226 8.80 -9.37 -2.72
CA THR A 226 9.44 -10.20 -1.71
C THR A 226 10.73 -10.82 -2.24
N GLY A 227 11.82 -10.64 -1.50
CA GLY A 227 13.11 -11.25 -1.81
C GLY A 227 14.26 -10.25 -1.69
N TYR A 228 15.45 -10.77 -1.40
CA TYR A 228 16.61 -9.95 -1.04
C TYR A 228 17.04 -9.02 -2.18
N HIS A 229 16.72 -7.73 -2.04
CA HIS A 229 16.94 -6.68 -3.02
C HIS A 229 16.37 -6.96 -4.42
N GLU A 230 15.25 -7.68 -4.51
CA GLU A 230 14.59 -7.94 -5.79
C GLU A 230 14.22 -6.63 -6.52
N PRO A 231 14.37 -6.55 -7.86
CA PRO A 231 14.17 -5.30 -8.59
C PRO A 231 12.79 -4.67 -8.35
N ILE A 232 12.77 -3.43 -7.88
CA ILE A 232 11.51 -2.68 -7.68
C ILE A 232 11.04 -2.17 -9.04
N THR A 233 10.03 -2.82 -9.62
CA THR A 233 9.38 -2.37 -10.84
C THR A 233 8.11 -1.57 -10.51
N GLY A 234 8.17 -0.25 -10.68
CA GLY A 234 7.01 0.63 -10.50
C GLY A 234 6.90 1.32 -9.14
N LYS A 235 5.75 1.95 -8.87
CA LYS A 235 5.46 2.71 -7.64
C LYS A 235 4.08 2.35 -7.08
N HIS A 236 3.84 1.04 -6.94
CA HIS A 236 2.59 0.54 -6.38
C HIS A 236 2.50 0.89 -4.91
N LYS A 237 1.35 1.40 -4.47
CA LYS A 237 1.11 1.72 -3.06
C LYS A 237 0.25 0.65 -2.44
N ALA A 238 0.73 0.10 -1.34
CA ALA A 238 -0.01 -0.80 -0.49
C ALA A 238 0.05 -0.32 0.96
N MET A 239 -0.94 -0.72 1.75
CA MET A 239 -0.93 -0.61 3.20
C MET A 239 -1.53 -1.87 3.79
N ILE A 240 -1.08 -2.23 4.99
CA ILE A 240 -1.67 -3.28 5.81
C ILE A 240 -2.53 -2.58 6.86
N VAL A 241 -3.84 -2.83 6.83
CA VAL A 241 -4.77 -2.36 7.85
C VAL A 241 -4.83 -3.39 8.96
N ILE A 242 -4.67 -2.94 10.20
CA ILE A 242 -4.66 -3.79 11.39
C ILE A 242 -5.85 -3.36 12.27
N SER A 243 -6.85 -4.22 12.38
CA SER A 243 -8.06 -3.98 13.19
C SER A 243 -7.92 -4.60 14.59
N LYS A 244 -8.86 -4.31 15.50
CA LYS A 244 -9.00 -4.96 16.82
C LYS A 244 -10.21 -5.88 16.91
#